data_AF-A0ABD0JGW6-F1
#
_entry.id   AF-A0ABD0JGW6-F1
#
_cell.length_a   1.000
_cell.length_b   1.000
_cell.length_c   1.000
_cell.angle_alpha   90.00
_cell.angle_beta   90.00
_cell.angle_gamma   90.00
#
_symmetry.space_group_name_H-M   'P 1'
#
loop_
_entity.id
_entity.type
_entity.pdbx_description
1 polymer ?
#
loop_
_entity_poly.entity_id
_entity_poly.type
_entity_poly.pdbx_seq_one_letter_code
_entity_poly.pdbx_strand_id
1 'polypeptide(L)'
;MKNVHFSCPTGQSIFEIQSWHSDWHDDRRWAFKCSYLKDLYVLGNCYWTAPVLICQKFLPLLKKAAESRSSQLMSCSKAAIINVSSLMSSIDSSLKTRGNSYHYRASKAALNMVTALMSLELKSFGILAAAIHPGWVKTDMGGPGADLDKDVSIRSCWSTITSMSEKSSGLFA
;
A
#
# COMPACT_ATOMS: atom_id res chain seq x y z
N MET A 1 -25.33 -4.23 -2.30
CA MET A 1 -24.22 -4.75 -3.12
C MET A 1 -24.81 -5.28 -4.40
N LYS A 2 -24.29 -4.94 -5.59
CA LYS A 2 -24.62 -5.72 -6.78
C LYS A 2 -24.03 -7.12 -6.54
N ASN A 3 -24.87 -8.14 -6.56
CA ASN A 3 -24.41 -9.52 -6.41
C ASN A 3 -23.50 -9.83 -7.60
N VAL A 4 -22.22 -10.08 -7.33
CA VAL A 4 -21.29 -10.58 -8.34
C VAL A 4 -21.51 -12.09 -8.40
N HIS A 5 -22.45 -12.51 -9.23
CA HIS A 5 -22.69 -13.92 -9.50
C HIS A 5 -21.86 -14.32 -10.73
N PHE A 6 -20.74 -15.00 -10.48
CA PHE A 6 -19.90 -15.56 -11.53
C PHE A 6 -19.75 -17.06 -11.29
N SER A 7 -20.04 -17.86 -12.31
CA SER A 7 -19.93 -19.31 -12.26
C SER A 7 -19.12 -19.77 -13.46
N CYS A 8 -18.10 -20.58 -13.20
CA CYS A 8 -17.37 -21.22 -14.27
C CYS A 8 -18.21 -22.30 -14.95
N PRO A 9 -17.98 -22.56 -16.25
CA PRO A 9 -18.52 -23.74 -16.92
C PRO A 9 -18.15 -25.03 -16.17
N THR A 10 -18.98 -26.06 -16.34
CA THR A 10 -18.79 -27.37 -15.68
C THR A 10 -17.38 -27.92 -15.89
N GLY A 11 -16.71 -28.28 -14.79
CA GLY A 11 -15.36 -28.84 -14.79
C GLY A 11 -14.22 -27.82 -14.81
N GLN A 12 -14.53 -26.52 -14.87
CA GLN A 12 -13.54 -25.45 -14.74
C GLN A 12 -13.58 -24.83 -13.34
N SER A 13 -12.46 -24.24 -12.92
CA SER A 13 -12.35 -23.45 -11.69
C SER A 13 -11.88 -22.03 -12.02
N ILE A 14 -12.23 -21.07 -11.17
CA ILE A 14 -11.67 -19.72 -11.27
C ILE A 14 -10.16 -19.83 -11.03
N PHE A 15 -9.35 -19.45 -12.01
CA PHE A 15 -7.88 -19.49 -11.90
C PHE A 15 -7.25 -18.09 -11.89
N GLU A 16 -7.98 -17.08 -12.36
CA GLU A 16 -7.53 -15.70 -12.35
C GLU A 16 -8.66 -14.78 -11.90
N ILE A 17 -8.33 -13.87 -10.98
CA ILE A 17 -9.19 -12.78 -10.55
C ILE A 17 -8.40 -11.50 -10.74
N GLN A 18 -8.80 -10.69 -11.70
CA GLN A 18 -8.23 -9.36 -11.90
C GLN A 18 -9.21 -8.32 -11.37
N SER A 19 -8.68 -7.38 -10.58
CA SER A 19 -9.41 -6.21 -10.13
C SER A 19 -8.71 -4.97 -10.66
N TRP A 20 -9.46 -4.06 -11.26
CA TRP A 20 -8.94 -2.76 -11.69
C TRP A 20 -9.97 -1.66 -11.45
N HIS A 21 -9.48 -0.42 -11.47
CA HIS A 21 -10.27 0.80 -11.49
C HIS A 21 -10.47 1.21 -12.95
N SER A 22 -11.70 1.55 -13.34
CA SER A 22 -12.05 1.79 -14.75
C SER A 22 -12.23 3.26 -15.09
N ASP A 23 -11.86 4.21 -14.25
CA ASP A 23 -12.00 5.65 -14.57
C ASP A 23 -11.48 6.56 -13.44
N TRP A 24 -10.55 6.07 -12.62
CA TRP A 24 -10.04 6.79 -11.43
C TRP A 24 -11.05 6.93 -10.27
N HIS A 25 -12.26 6.38 -10.38
CA HIS A 25 -13.22 6.25 -9.27
C HIS A 25 -13.05 4.92 -8.50
N ASP A 26 -13.67 4.79 -7.31
CA ASP A 26 -13.74 3.51 -6.55
C ASP A 26 -14.77 2.54 -7.18
N ASP A 27 -14.72 2.39 -8.51
CA ASP A 27 -15.48 1.40 -9.27
C ASP A 27 -14.65 0.11 -9.41
N ARG A 28 -14.88 -0.85 -8.52
CA ARG A 28 -14.17 -2.13 -8.58
C ARG A 28 -14.76 -2.99 -9.66
N ARG A 29 -14.12 -3.00 -10.82
CA ARG A 29 -14.41 -3.97 -11.89
C ARG A 29 -13.60 -5.23 -11.67
N TRP A 30 -14.26 -6.35 -11.90
CA TRP A 30 -13.70 -7.67 -11.69
C TRP A 30 -13.77 -8.44 -13.01
N ALA A 31 -12.63 -8.97 -13.45
CA ALA A 31 -12.61 -10.05 -14.42
C ALA A 31 -12.28 -11.34 -13.69
N PHE A 32 -13.04 -12.37 -14.02
CA PHE A 32 -12.79 -13.73 -13.60
C PHE A 32 -12.47 -14.55 -14.84
N LYS A 33 -11.42 -15.36 -14.79
CA LYS A 33 -11.16 -16.35 -15.82
C LYS A 33 -11.29 -17.75 -15.25
N CYS A 34 -11.87 -18.63 -16.06
CA CYS A 34 -12.07 -20.03 -15.75
C CYS A 34 -11.11 -20.88 -16.56
N SER A 35 -10.56 -21.92 -15.95
CA SER A 35 -9.70 -22.88 -16.62
C SER A 35 -9.88 -24.27 -16.00
N TYR A 36 -9.56 -25.31 -16.74
CA TYR A 36 -9.53 -26.66 -16.18
C TYR A 36 -8.34 -26.78 -15.21
N LEU A 37 -8.50 -27.54 -14.14
CA LEU A 37 -7.41 -27.79 -13.17
C LEU A 37 -6.16 -28.42 -13.82
N LYS A 38 -6.31 -29.01 -15.01
CA LYS A 38 -5.22 -29.60 -15.80
C LYS A 38 -4.37 -28.54 -16.53
N ASP A 39 -4.92 -27.33 -16.70
CA ASP A 39 -4.31 -26.18 -17.35
C ASP A 39 -3.82 -25.13 -16.33
N LEU A 40 -3.79 -25.49 -15.03
CA LEU A 40 -3.16 -24.67 -14.00
C LEU A 40 -1.64 -24.68 -14.23
N TYR A 41 -1.19 -23.77 -15.09
CA TYR A 41 0.19 -23.33 -15.09
C TYR A 41 0.48 -22.77 -13.69
N VAL A 42 1.50 -23.32 -13.03
CA VAL A 42 2.19 -22.57 -11.97
C VAL A 42 2.57 -21.24 -12.61
N LEU A 43 2.10 -20.13 -12.05
CA LEU A 43 2.61 -18.81 -12.41
C LEU A 43 4.10 -18.85 -12.04
N GLY A 44 4.95 -19.17 -13.03
CA GLY A 44 6.38 -19.41 -12.80
C GLY A 44 7.13 -18.18 -12.28
N ASN A 45 6.49 -17.01 -12.32
CA ASN A 45 7.07 -15.75 -11.89
C ASN A 45 6.15 -15.08 -10.86
N CYS A 46 6.43 -15.31 -9.58
CA CYS A 46 5.90 -14.49 -8.49
C CYS A 46 6.67 -13.17 -8.47
N TYR A 47 5.97 -12.04 -8.59
CA TYR A 47 6.56 -10.71 -8.46
C TYR A 47 6.23 -10.12 -7.10
N TRP A 48 7.20 -9.40 -6.54
CA TRP A 48 6.96 -8.56 -5.36
C TRP A 48 5.96 -7.45 -5.69
N THR A 49 5.26 -6.96 -4.67
CA THR A 49 4.39 -5.78 -4.82
C THR A 49 5.23 -4.56 -5.21
N ALA A 50 4.60 -3.61 -5.92
CA ALA A 50 5.30 -2.42 -6.43
C ALA A 50 6.12 -1.66 -5.36
N PRO A 51 5.67 -1.47 -4.10
CA PRO A 51 6.47 -0.81 -3.06
C PRO A 51 7.80 -1.52 -2.76
N VAL A 52 7.78 -2.86 -2.76
CA VAL A 52 9.00 -3.67 -2.54
C VAL A 52 9.93 -3.57 -3.75
N LEU A 53 9.38 -3.67 -4.97
CA LEU A 53 10.18 -3.53 -6.20
C LEU A 53 10.83 -2.15 -6.31
N ILE A 54 10.08 -1.08 -6.03
CA ILE A 54 10.60 0.29 -6.02
C ILE A 54 11.70 0.42 -4.96
N CYS A 55 11.46 -0.06 -3.74
CA CYS A 55 12.49 -0.08 -2.69
C CYS A 55 13.78 -0.77 -3.19
N GLN A 56 13.68 -1.97 -3.75
CA GLN A 56 14.84 -2.71 -4.27
C GLN A 56 15.59 -1.95 -5.37
N LYS A 57 14.86 -1.32 -6.31
CA LYS A 57 15.46 -0.59 -7.42
C LYS A 57 16.15 0.70 -6.98
N PHE A 58 15.58 1.40 -6.00
CA PHE A 58 16.14 2.67 -5.49
C PHE A 58 17.07 2.49 -4.29
N LEU A 59 17.20 1.27 -3.74
CA LEU A 59 18.04 0.97 -2.58
C LEU A 59 19.49 1.47 -2.73
N PRO A 60 20.18 1.33 -3.89
CA PRO A 60 21.54 1.85 -4.03
C PRO A 60 21.62 3.38 -3.85
N LEU A 61 20.62 4.13 -4.33
CA LEU A 61 20.56 5.58 -4.19
C LEU A 61 20.23 5.99 -2.76
N LEU A 62 19.33 5.25 -2.10
CA LEU A 62 19.00 5.47 -0.70
C LEU A 62 20.19 5.21 0.23
N LYS A 63 20.99 4.17 -0.03
CA LYS A 63 22.23 3.89 0.71
C LYS A 63 23.23 5.03 0.56
N LYS A 64 23.46 5.50 -0.67
CA LYS A 64 24.33 6.64 -0.93
C LYS A 64 23.88 7.92 -0.22
N ALA A 65 22.56 8.18 -0.21
CA ALA A 65 22.00 9.30 0.55
C ALA A 65 22.20 9.13 2.06
N ALA A 66 22.03 7.92 2.58
CA ALA A 66 22.25 7.63 4.00
C ALA A 66 23.73 7.73 4.42
N GLU A 67 24.67 7.39 3.54
CA GLU A 67 26.11 7.52 3.79
C GLU A 67 26.60 8.97 3.72
N SER A 68 25.91 9.84 2.97
CA SER A 68 26.32 11.25 2.76
C SER A 68 26.31 12.12 4.02
N ARG A 69 25.68 11.66 5.10
CA ARG A 69 25.62 12.36 6.39
C ARG A 69 26.23 11.48 7.48
N SER A 70 27.23 12.01 8.20
CA SER A 70 27.96 11.27 9.24
C SER A 70 27.12 10.78 10.42
N SER A 71 25.93 11.35 10.63
CA SER A 71 25.04 10.95 11.73
C SER A 71 24.35 9.63 11.41
N GLN A 72 24.35 8.68 12.35
CA GLN A 72 23.58 7.43 12.25
C GLN A 72 22.07 7.62 12.43
N LEU A 73 21.62 8.80 12.90
CA LEU A 73 20.19 9.07 13.12
C LEU A 73 19.39 9.01 11.81
N MET A 74 18.30 8.25 11.84
CA MET A 74 17.35 8.14 10.74
C MET A 74 16.38 9.32 10.73
N SER A 75 16.17 9.92 9.55
CA SER A 75 15.16 10.95 9.32
C SER A 75 14.78 11.01 7.85
N CYS A 76 13.62 11.61 7.57
CA CYS A 76 13.14 11.82 6.20
C CYS A 76 14.02 12.76 5.37
N SER A 77 14.79 13.64 6.03
CA SER A 77 15.74 14.54 5.35
C SER A 77 17.07 13.87 4.97
N LYS A 78 17.30 12.63 5.42
CA LYS A 78 18.50 11.85 5.16
C LYS A 78 18.25 10.80 4.07
N ALA A 79 17.46 9.79 4.39
CA ALA A 79 17.03 8.75 3.46
C ALA A 79 15.79 8.07 4.06
N ALA A 80 14.70 8.02 3.30
CA ALA A 80 13.46 7.42 3.77
C ALA A 80 12.61 6.84 2.65
N ILE A 81 11.79 5.85 3.01
CA ILE A 81 10.69 5.33 2.21
C ILE A 81 9.39 5.60 2.97
N ILE A 82 8.50 6.38 2.36
CA ILE A 82 7.20 6.70 2.94
C ILE A 82 6.11 6.06 2.10
N ASN A 83 5.46 5.04 2.65
CA ASN A 83 4.38 4.33 1.99
C ASN A 83 3.04 5.01 2.31
N VAL A 84 2.32 5.46 1.28
CA VAL A 84 0.98 6.04 1.46
C VAL A 84 -0.03 4.90 1.68
N SER A 85 -0.40 4.70 2.93
CA SER A 85 -1.37 3.71 3.38
C SER A 85 -2.76 4.35 3.59
N SER A 86 -3.61 3.74 4.41
CA SER A 86 -4.96 4.22 4.71
C SER A 86 -5.35 3.80 6.13
N LEU A 87 -6.15 4.61 6.84
CA LEU A 87 -6.75 4.19 8.11
C LEU A 87 -7.59 2.90 7.97
N MET A 88 -8.11 2.63 6.78
CA MET A 88 -8.81 1.37 6.46
C MET A 88 -7.89 0.13 6.44
N SER A 89 -6.58 0.29 6.64
CA SER A 89 -5.63 -0.81 6.86
C SER A 89 -5.62 -1.29 8.32
N SER A 90 -6.00 -0.42 9.26
CA SER A 90 -6.11 -0.78 10.67
C SER A 90 -7.26 -1.76 10.83
N ILE A 91 -6.96 -2.95 11.36
CA ILE A 91 -7.97 -3.98 11.61
C ILE A 91 -9.00 -3.44 12.62
N ASP A 92 -8.53 -2.86 13.72
CA ASP A 92 -9.40 -2.26 14.75
C ASP A 92 -10.32 -1.17 14.17
N SER A 93 -9.77 -0.22 13.41
CA SER A 93 -10.58 0.84 12.80
C SER A 93 -11.51 0.29 11.71
N SER A 94 -11.08 -0.74 10.99
CA SER A 94 -11.90 -1.36 9.94
C SER A 94 -13.14 -2.05 10.48
N LEU A 95 -13.04 -2.72 11.62
CA LEU A 95 -14.18 -3.37 12.27
C LEU A 95 -15.26 -2.37 12.75
N LYS A 96 -14.89 -1.11 12.94
CA LYS A 96 -15.79 -0.02 13.36
C LYS A 96 -16.54 0.65 12.20
N THR A 97 -16.21 0.30 10.96
CA THR A 97 -16.74 0.97 9.75
C THR A 97 -17.45 -0.03 8.84
N ARG A 98 -18.63 0.34 8.33
CA ARG A 98 -19.35 -0.46 7.31
C ARG A 98 -18.77 -0.16 5.92
N GLY A 99 -18.63 -1.15 5.06
CA GLY A 99 -18.21 -0.96 3.66
C GLY A 99 -17.51 -2.16 3.04
N ASN A 100 -17.68 -2.37 1.74
CA ASN A 100 -17.29 -3.60 1.03
C ASN A 100 -15.91 -3.55 0.38
N SER A 101 -15.03 -2.69 0.89
CA SER A 101 -13.73 -2.41 0.28
C SER A 101 -12.65 -3.45 0.62
N TYR A 102 -13.03 -4.73 0.78
CA TYR A 102 -12.21 -5.82 1.35
C TYR A 102 -10.79 -5.88 0.79
N HIS A 103 -10.62 -5.90 -0.52
CA HIS A 103 -9.29 -6.00 -1.14
C HIS A 103 -8.43 -4.75 -0.93
N TYR A 104 -9.04 -3.56 -0.88
CA TYR A 104 -8.30 -2.34 -0.59
C TYR A 104 -7.81 -2.34 0.85
N ARG A 105 -8.70 -2.69 1.80
CA ARG A 105 -8.34 -2.87 3.22
C ARG A 105 -7.20 -3.89 3.36
N ALA A 106 -7.35 -5.06 2.75
CA ALA A 106 -6.34 -6.11 2.77
C ALA A 106 -5.01 -5.66 2.14
N SER A 107 -5.04 -4.96 0.99
CA SER A 107 -3.84 -4.47 0.32
C SER A 107 -3.09 -3.43 1.15
N LYS A 108 -3.81 -2.52 1.84
CA LYS A 108 -3.21 -1.50 2.70
C LYS A 108 -2.74 -2.10 4.04
N ALA A 109 -3.42 -3.11 4.56
CA ALA A 109 -2.94 -3.88 5.71
C ALA A 109 -1.65 -4.64 5.37
N ALA A 110 -1.60 -5.27 4.20
CA ALA A 110 -0.38 -5.90 3.69
C ALA A 110 0.75 -4.87 3.49
N LEU A 111 0.44 -3.67 2.99
CA LEU A 111 1.41 -2.58 2.86
C LEU A 111 1.98 -2.14 4.22
N ASN A 112 1.18 -2.12 5.28
CA ASN A 112 1.67 -1.83 6.63
C ASN A 112 2.65 -2.92 7.11
N MET A 113 2.33 -4.20 6.88
CA MET A 113 3.24 -5.30 7.21
C MET A 113 4.55 -5.21 6.42
N VAL A 114 4.47 -4.95 5.11
CA VAL A 114 5.64 -4.72 4.25
C VAL A 114 6.49 -3.58 4.79
N THR A 115 5.86 -2.48 5.22
CA THR A 115 6.57 -1.31 5.79
C THR A 115 7.30 -1.68 7.07
N ALA A 116 6.66 -2.44 7.97
CA ALA A 116 7.27 -2.91 9.20
C ALA A 116 8.51 -3.79 8.92
N LEU A 117 8.39 -4.78 8.03
CA LEU A 117 9.51 -5.64 7.64
C LEU A 117 10.64 -4.85 6.95
N MET A 118 10.28 -3.97 6.02
CA MET A 118 11.22 -3.10 5.33
C MET A 118 11.99 -2.21 6.31
N SER A 119 11.34 -1.72 7.38
CA SER A 119 12.03 -0.92 8.40
C SER A 119 13.13 -1.69 9.14
N LEU A 120 12.94 -3.00 9.35
CA LEU A 120 13.94 -3.86 10.00
C LEU A 120 15.13 -4.10 9.08
N GLU A 121 14.87 -4.40 7.80
CA GLU A 121 15.91 -4.62 6.79
C GLU A 121 16.74 -3.35 6.55
N LEU A 122 16.06 -2.21 6.43
CA LEU A 122 16.67 -0.93 6.10
C LEU A 122 17.38 -0.24 7.28
N LYS A 123 17.10 -0.67 8.52
CA LYS A 123 17.70 -0.12 9.72
C LYS A 123 19.22 -0.14 9.68
N SER A 124 19.82 -1.24 9.23
CA SER A 124 21.28 -1.40 9.11
C SER A 124 21.93 -0.40 8.15
N PHE A 125 21.17 0.16 7.21
CA PHE A 125 21.62 1.18 6.26
C PHE A 125 21.30 2.61 6.72
N GLY A 126 20.68 2.78 7.90
CA GLY A 126 20.25 4.09 8.39
C GLY A 126 19.18 4.75 7.52
N ILE A 127 18.33 3.95 6.88
CA ILE A 127 17.21 4.41 6.04
C ILE A 127 15.90 4.21 6.80
N LEU A 128 15.10 5.27 6.93
CA LEU A 128 13.80 5.23 7.58
C LEU A 128 12.75 4.59 6.67
N ALA A 129 11.86 3.74 7.20
CA ALA A 129 10.69 3.27 6.46
C ALA A 129 9.44 3.45 7.32
N ALA A 130 8.42 4.12 6.82
CA ALA A 130 7.19 4.36 7.56
C ALA A 130 5.98 4.43 6.62
N ALA A 131 4.79 4.26 7.19
CA ALA A 131 3.53 4.36 6.47
C ALA A 131 2.73 5.55 6.99
N ILE A 132 2.02 6.23 6.10
CA ILE A 132 1.16 7.37 6.47
C ILE A 132 -0.25 7.20 5.94
N HIS A 133 -1.24 7.69 6.69
CA HIS A 133 -2.58 7.92 6.19
C HIS A 133 -2.77 9.38 5.77
N PRO A 134 -3.17 9.67 4.53
CA PRO A 134 -3.38 11.05 4.08
C PRO A 134 -4.68 11.71 4.58
N GLY A 135 -5.52 11.00 5.36
CA GLY A 135 -6.90 11.40 5.63
C GLY A 135 -7.87 10.91 4.55
N TRP A 136 -9.17 11.21 4.73
CA TRP A 136 -10.17 10.98 3.68
C TRP A 136 -10.27 12.23 2.81
N VAL A 137 -9.46 12.24 1.74
CA VAL A 137 -9.18 13.45 0.95
C VAL A 137 -10.14 13.58 -0.24
N LYS A 138 -10.66 14.79 -0.48
CA LYS A 138 -11.49 15.18 -1.64
C LYS A 138 -10.70 15.07 -2.94
N THR A 139 -10.67 13.85 -3.45
CA THR A 139 -10.02 13.39 -4.67
C THR A 139 -10.98 12.46 -5.39
N ASP A 140 -10.64 12.05 -6.61
CA ASP A 140 -11.48 11.10 -7.35
C ASP A 140 -11.64 9.76 -6.59
N MET A 141 -10.60 9.32 -5.88
CA MET A 141 -10.62 8.13 -5.02
C MET A 141 -11.40 8.34 -3.71
N GLY A 142 -11.35 9.53 -3.12
CA GLY A 142 -12.09 9.84 -1.89
C GLY A 142 -13.57 10.14 -2.12
N GLY A 143 -13.92 10.59 -3.33
CA GLY A 143 -15.26 10.98 -3.71
C GLY A 143 -15.71 12.32 -3.10
N PRO A 144 -16.92 12.78 -3.46
CA PRO A 144 -17.44 14.07 -3.01
C PRO A 144 -17.78 14.14 -1.52
N GLY A 145 -17.92 12.99 -0.85
CA GLY A 145 -18.23 12.90 0.58
C GLY A 145 -17.00 12.97 1.50
N ALA A 146 -15.80 13.06 0.93
CA ALA A 146 -14.56 13.20 1.69
C ALA A 146 -14.53 14.51 2.49
N ASP A 147 -14.00 14.46 3.70
CA ASP A 147 -14.03 15.58 4.65
C ASP A 147 -12.80 16.49 4.59
N LEU A 148 -11.71 16.03 3.96
CA LEU A 148 -10.44 16.73 3.95
C LEU A 148 -10.06 17.28 2.57
N ASP A 149 -9.68 18.56 2.49
CA ASP A 149 -9.19 19.17 1.24
C ASP A 149 -7.76 18.71 0.92
N LYS A 150 -7.43 18.63 -0.38
CA LYS A 150 -6.11 18.17 -0.89
C LYS A 150 -4.94 18.94 -0.28
N ASP A 151 -5.04 20.26 -0.23
CA ASP A 151 -3.98 21.13 0.27
C ASP A 151 -3.77 20.99 1.79
N VAL A 152 -4.85 20.73 2.53
CA VAL A 152 -4.77 20.48 3.98
C VAL A 152 -4.11 19.13 4.22
N SER A 153 -4.55 18.09 3.50
CA SER A 153 -3.95 16.76 3.57
C SER A 153 -2.45 16.77 3.33
N ILE A 154 -1.99 17.36 2.21
CA ILE A 154 -0.56 17.33 1.88
C ILE A 154 0.30 18.13 2.87
N ARG A 155 -0.20 19.26 3.39
CA ARG A 155 0.50 20.04 4.43
C ARG A 155 0.64 19.23 5.71
N SER A 156 -0.42 18.55 6.14
CA SER A 156 -0.38 17.67 7.33
C SER A 156 0.55 16.48 7.10
N CYS A 157 0.46 15.80 5.96
CA CYS A 157 1.39 14.72 5.62
C CYS A 157 2.85 15.20 5.63
N TRP A 158 3.13 16.37 5.05
CA TRP A 158 4.47 16.94 5.03
C TRP A 158 4.99 17.25 6.44
N SER A 159 4.15 17.83 7.30
CA SER A 159 4.48 18.06 8.71
C SER A 159 4.79 16.74 9.43
N THR A 160 3.98 15.70 9.21
CA THR A 160 4.22 14.38 9.79
C THR A 160 5.53 13.78 9.30
N ILE A 161 5.74 13.73 7.98
CA ILE A 161 6.95 13.17 7.35
C ILE A 161 8.21 13.87 7.87
N THR A 162 8.21 15.20 7.93
CA THR A 162 9.37 15.98 8.39
C THR A 162 9.69 15.78 9.87
N SER A 163 8.69 15.42 10.69
CA SER A 163 8.86 15.10 12.11
C SER A 163 9.34 13.67 12.40
N MET A 164 9.32 12.78 11.40
CA MET A 164 9.65 11.37 11.61
C MET A 164 11.12 11.16 11.95
N SER A 165 11.35 10.23 12.87
CA SER A 165 12.68 9.81 13.32
C SER A 165 12.74 8.29 13.41
N GLU A 166 13.85 7.75 13.94
CA GLU A 166 13.99 6.32 14.22
C GLU A 166 12.82 5.75 15.04
N LYS A 167 12.22 6.53 15.93
CA LYS A 167 11.04 6.12 16.73
C LYS A 167 9.79 5.86 15.89
N SER A 168 9.71 6.47 14.70
CA SER A 168 8.59 6.33 13.77
C SER A 168 8.81 5.20 12.75
N SER A 169 10.03 4.64 12.70
CA SER A 169 10.38 3.62 11.69
C SER A 169 9.59 2.32 11.94
N GLY A 170 9.00 1.79 10.89
CA GLY A 170 8.13 0.61 10.92
C GLY A 170 6.69 0.90 11.37
N LEU A 171 6.38 2.13 11.77
CA LEU A 171 5.06 2.50 12.26
C LEU A 171 4.16 3.05 11.15
N PHE A 172 2.87 3.08 11.48
CA PHE A 172 1.81 3.70 10.70
C PHE A 172 1.32 4.94 11.45
N ALA A 173 1.35 6.09 10.77
CA ALA A 173 1.01 7.41 11.29
C ALA A 173 -0.18 8.04 10.57
#